data_AF-A0A7S0A5T4-F1
#
_entry.id   AF-A0A7S0A5T4-F1
#
_cell.length_a   1.000
_cell.length_b   1.000
_cell.length_c   1.000
_cell.angle_alpha   90.00
_cell.angle_beta   90.00
_cell.angle_gamma   90.00
#
_symmetry.space_group_name_H-M   'P 1'
#
loop_
_entity.id
_entity.type
_entity.pdbx_description
1 polymer ?
#
loop_
_entity_poly.entity_id
_entity_poly.type
_entity_poly.pdbx_seq_one_letter_code
_entity_poly.pdbx_strand_id
1 'polypeptide(L)'
;MTHAEKRSAWYREGAIAFGTGVLYGATNAVVGHPMDTVKAKMQAQAGFIKGEDAGMAGVIRRVWRTEGAVGFFRGVLPPLFGSSVYRSAQFAVFESVYTKAAELGWDQAKIPCTGGLAWATVAAGVCGASARAVVESPIEYAKVKRQTGQMWRVSEAYQGFFMQYPRTVGMMTFIFCAVDSVRRWTDGEALKKPQYQFVTWGGVSMLGFWVIWPLETLKNQVQAGTAVEGTTAPTLRQRVAYLGGPLGLYRGILPGSISVFLRNGTAAVVMSFAQRKITELGLR
;
A
#
# COMPACT_ATOMS: atom_id res chain seq x y z
N MET A 1 4.39 -3.20 -14.89
CA MET A 1 5.37 -4.24 -15.23
C MET A 1 4.94 -4.83 -16.56
N THR A 2 5.66 -4.48 -17.63
CA THR A 2 5.41 -4.95 -18.99
C THR A 2 6.25 -6.20 -19.23
N HIS A 3 5.66 -7.38 -19.04
CA HIS A 3 6.37 -8.67 -19.22
C HIS A 3 6.40 -9.13 -20.69
N ALA A 4 6.60 -8.21 -21.63
CA ALA A 4 6.64 -8.48 -23.08
C ALA A 4 8.07 -8.50 -23.65
N GLU A 5 9.09 -8.31 -22.81
CA GLU A 5 10.50 -8.28 -23.21
C GLU A 5 11.20 -9.60 -22.86
N LYS A 6 12.24 -9.98 -23.62
CA LYS A 6 13.09 -11.15 -23.34
C LYS A 6 13.65 -10.99 -21.92
N ARG A 7 13.23 -11.87 -21.02
CA ARG A 7 13.64 -11.84 -19.61
C ARG A 7 15.02 -12.48 -19.48
N SER A 8 15.89 -11.82 -18.72
CA SER A 8 17.18 -12.40 -18.34
C SER A 8 17.01 -13.37 -17.16
N ALA A 9 18.13 -13.90 -16.66
CA ALA A 9 18.12 -14.82 -15.52
C ALA A 9 17.41 -14.22 -14.29
N TRP A 10 16.72 -15.06 -13.52
CA TRP A 10 15.88 -14.69 -12.37
C TRP A 10 16.54 -13.70 -11.38
N TYR A 11 17.85 -13.81 -11.14
CA TYR A 11 18.57 -12.94 -10.21
C TYR A 11 18.77 -11.50 -10.74
N ARG A 12 18.92 -11.33 -12.06
CA ARG A 12 19.05 -10.01 -12.69
C ARG A 12 17.72 -9.27 -12.67
N GLU A 13 16.65 -9.96 -13.03
CA GLU A 13 15.28 -9.42 -12.94
C GLU A 13 14.95 -9.04 -11.48
N GLY A 14 15.34 -9.86 -10.51
CA GLY A 14 15.22 -9.54 -9.08
C GLY A 14 15.96 -8.26 -8.67
N ALA A 15 17.19 -8.06 -9.13
CA ALA A 15 17.97 -6.85 -8.84
C ALA A 15 17.38 -5.58 -9.48
N ILE A 16 16.94 -5.68 -10.74
CA ILE A 16 16.22 -4.59 -11.44
C ILE A 16 14.92 -4.25 -10.69
N ALA A 17 14.18 -5.27 -10.26
CA ALA A 17 12.96 -5.11 -9.50
C ALA A 17 13.19 -4.50 -8.11
N PHE A 18 14.32 -4.82 -7.47
CA PHE A 18 14.74 -4.16 -6.23
C PHE A 18 14.95 -2.66 -6.44
N GLY A 19 15.76 -2.25 -7.43
CA GLY A 19 16.03 -0.84 -7.70
C GLY A 19 14.79 -0.05 -8.11
N THR A 20 13.96 -0.63 -8.97
CA THR A 20 12.68 -0.01 -9.37
C THR A 20 11.66 0.00 -8.23
N GLY A 21 11.72 -0.97 -7.31
CA GLY A 21 10.94 -1.00 -6.08
C GLY A 21 11.34 0.07 -5.06
N VAL A 22 12.62 0.43 -4.97
CA VAL A 22 13.08 1.60 -4.19
C VAL A 22 12.47 2.88 -4.74
N LEU A 23 12.54 3.09 -6.06
CA LEU A 23 11.92 4.25 -6.71
C LEU A 23 10.41 4.30 -6.47
N TYR A 24 9.74 3.16 -6.62
CA TYR A 24 8.32 3.04 -6.30
C TYR A 24 8.05 3.47 -4.85
N GLY A 25 8.82 2.95 -3.88
CA GLY A 25 8.63 3.26 -2.47
C GLY A 25 8.91 4.72 -2.11
N ALA A 26 9.94 5.32 -2.71
CA ALA A 26 10.26 6.73 -2.56
C ALA A 26 9.15 7.63 -3.13
N THR A 27 8.69 7.37 -4.37
CA THR A 27 7.56 8.12 -4.97
C THR A 27 6.30 7.97 -4.13
N ASN A 28 6.00 6.76 -3.64
CA ASN A 28 4.84 6.51 -2.80
C ASN A 28 4.89 7.33 -1.50
N ALA A 29 6.06 7.42 -0.87
CA ALA A 29 6.25 8.25 0.32
C ALA A 29 6.12 9.74 -0.02
N VAL A 30 6.78 10.24 -1.06
CA VAL A 30 6.74 11.67 -1.42
C VAL A 30 5.32 12.12 -1.77
N VAL A 31 4.59 11.33 -2.57
CA VAL A 31 3.22 11.68 -3.00
C VAL A 31 2.21 11.44 -1.88
N GLY A 32 2.42 10.41 -1.05
CA GLY A 32 1.51 10.04 0.03
C GLY A 32 1.66 10.89 1.30
N HIS A 33 2.88 11.33 1.62
CA HIS A 33 3.22 11.97 2.90
C HIS A 33 2.46 13.27 3.20
N PRO A 34 2.16 14.16 2.23
CA PRO A 34 1.27 15.30 2.48
C PRO A 34 -0.12 14.88 2.96
N MET A 35 -0.70 13.84 2.37
CA MET A 35 -2.02 13.33 2.77
C MET A 35 -1.97 12.61 4.11
N ASP A 36 -0.89 11.90 4.41
CA ASP A 36 -0.71 11.26 5.72
C ASP A 36 -0.52 12.31 6.83
N THR A 37 0.17 13.42 6.54
CA THR A 37 0.30 14.56 7.46
C THR A 37 -1.05 15.21 7.73
N VAL A 38 -1.87 15.43 6.69
CA VAL A 38 -3.24 15.96 6.85
C VAL A 38 -4.09 15.02 7.69
N LYS A 39 -4.06 13.70 7.43
CA LYS A 39 -4.78 12.70 8.22
C LYS A 39 -4.33 12.69 9.69
N ALA A 40 -3.02 12.70 9.94
CA ALA A 40 -2.49 12.73 11.31
C ALA A 40 -2.92 13.99 12.06
N LYS A 41 -2.88 15.16 11.42
CA LYS A 41 -3.35 16.43 12.01
C LYS A 41 -4.86 16.43 12.25
N MET A 42 -5.65 15.88 11.33
CA MET A 42 -7.09 15.69 11.53
C MET A 42 -7.41 14.77 12.72
N GLN A 43 -6.67 13.66 12.87
CA GLN A 43 -6.88 12.70 13.96
C GLN A 43 -6.40 13.22 15.31
N ALA A 44 -5.29 13.96 15.36
CA ALA A 44 -4.80 14.60 16.58
C ALA A 44 -5.74 15.71 17.10
N GLN A 45 -6.58 16.27 16.23
CA GLN A 45 -7.48 17.39 16.53
C GLN A 45 -8.88 16.96 16.98
N ALA A 46 -9.05 15.76 17.53
CA ALA A 46 -10.33 15.16 17.97
C ALA A 46 -11.18 16.00 18.97
N GLY A 47 -10.80 17.25 19.30
CA GLY A 47 -11.59 18.18 20.08
C GLY A 47 -11.63 19.65 19.61
N PHE A 48 -11.09 20.07 18.45
CA PHE A 48 -10.83 21.52 18.24
C PHE A 48 -11.24 22.20 16.92
N ILE A 49 -12.17 21.67 16.13
CA ILE A 49 -12.83 22.48 15.09
C ILE A 49 -14.32 22.15 14.98
N LYS A 50 -15.18 23.04 15.49
CA LYS A 50 -16.59 23.16 15.10
C LYS A 50 -16.68 24.31 14.09
N GLY A 51 -17.34 24.10 12.93
CA GLY A 51 -17.55 25.14 11.90
C GLY A 51 -16.93 24.83 10.53
N GLU A 52 -16.86 25.82 9.63
CA GLU A 52 -16.44 25.72 8.21
C GLU A 52 -15.02 25.14 7.97
N ASP A 53 -14.16 25.11 8.99
CA ASP A 53 -12.83 24.50 8.93
C ASP A 53 -12.81 23.00 9.29
N ALA A 54 -13.97 22.41 9.61
CA ALA A 54 -14.11 20.99 9.95
C ALA A 54 -14.03 20.13 8.67
N GLY A 55 -12.81 19.88 8.19
CA GLY A 55 -12.61 19.03 7.03
C GLY A 55 -11.19 19.01 6.50
N MET A 56 -10.92 18.09 5.57
CA MET A 56 -9.61 17.95 4.92
C MET A 56 -9.12 19.27 4.31
N ALA A 57 -10.01 20.02 3.66
CA ALA A 57 -9.70 21.30 3.03
C ALA A 57 -9.29 22.38 4.07
N GLY A 58 -9.97 22.43 5.22
CA GLY A 58 -9.64 23.34 6.32
C GLY A 58 -8.26 23.05 6.91
N VAL A 59 -7.93 21.78 7.12
CA VAL A 59 -6.60 21.37 7.60
C VAL A 59 -5.52 21.67 6.57
N ILE A 60 -5.74 21.39 5.28
CA ILE A 60 -4.79 21.75 4.21
C ILE A 60 -4.54 23.26 4.19
N ARG A 61 -5.61 24.07 4.22
CA ARG A 61 -5.50 25.54 4.23
C ARG A 61 -4.74 26.05 5.44
N ARG A 62 -5.01 25.47 6.62
CA ARG A 62 -4.31 25.82 7.86
C ARG A 62 -2.82 25.52 7.75
N VAL A 63 -2.45 24.29 7.39
CA VAL A 63 -1.03 23.88 7.27
C VAL A 63 -0.31 24.73 6.23
N TRP A 64 -0.95 25.01 5.10
CA TRP A 64 -0.37 25.88 4.07
C TRP A 64 -0.10 27.29 4.59
N ARG A 65 -1.01 27.87 5.39
CA ARG A 65 -0.83 29.20 5.97
C ARG A 65 0.16 29.25 7.14
N THR A 66 0.22 28.21 7.97
CA THR A 66 1.04 28.22 9.20
C THR A 66 2.46 27.71 8.99
N GLU A 67 2.63 26.68 8.15
CA GLU A 67 3.90 25.96 7.99
C GLU A 67 4.39 25.93 6.53
N GLY A 68 3.58 26.42 5.58
CA GLY A 68 3.89 26.41 4.15
C GLY A 68 4.02 24.99 3.58
N ALA A 69 4.66 24.89 2.41
CA ALA A 69 4.90 23.61 1.73
C ALA A 69 5.78 22.65 2.56
N VAL A 70 6.74 23.19 3.32
CA VAL A 70 7.67 22.40 4.16
C VAL A 70 6.93 21.69 5.30
N GLY A 71 5.86 22.29 5.82
CA GLY A 71 5.00 21.68 6.84
C GLY A 71 4.42 20.33 6.43
N PHE A 72 4.13 20.14 5.13
CA PHE A 72 3.60 18.88 4.62
C PHE A 72 4.64 17.77 4.53
N PHE A 73 5.93 18.11 4.41
CA PHE A 73 7.04 17.15 4.25
C PHE A 73 7.86 16.92 5.51
N ARG A 74 7.50 17.60 6.61
CA ARG A 74 8.18 17.44 7.89
C ARG A 74 8.06 15.99 8.36
N GLY A 75 9.20 15.34 8.59
CA GLY A 75 9.24 13.94 9.04
C GLY A 75 9.02 12.90 7.93
N VAL A 76 9.23 13.24 6.65
CA VAL A 76 9.11 12.30 5.52
C VAL A 76 10.20 11.21 5.50
N LEU A 77 11.36 11.45 6.13
CA LEU A 77 12.52 10.55 6.04
C LEU A 77 12.24 9.13 6.58
N PRO A 78 11.67 8.93 7.79
CA PRO A 78 11.41 7.57 8.28
C PRO A 78 10.38 6.81 7.43
N PRO A 79 9.22 7.40 7.02
CA PRO A 79 8.31 6.77 6.08
C PRO A 79 8.94 6.43 4.73
N LEU A 80 9.78 7.33 4.19
CA LEU A 80 10.47 7.14 2.90
C LEU A 80 11.45 5.97 2.95
N PHE A 81 12.26 5.88 3.99
CA PHE A 81 13.20 4.78 4.16
C PHE A 81 12.44 3.45 4.32
N GLY A 82 11.44 3.42 5.21
CA GLY A 82 10.62 2.23 5.43
C GLY A 82 9.95 1.75 4.13
N SER A 83 9.25 2.67 3.43
CA SER A 83 8.52 2.35 2.20
C SER A 83 9.41 1.88 1.06
N SER A 84 10.62 2.41 0.97
CA SER A 84 11.59 1.97 -0.03
C SER A 84 12.05 0.55 0.24
N VAL A 85 12.36 0.22 1.50
CA VAL A 85 12.95 -1.07 1.88
C VAL A 85 11.95 -2.23 1.78
N TYR A 86 10.75 -2.12 2.35
CA TYR A 86 9.80 -3.25 2.28
C TYR A 86 9.22 -3.43 0.87
N ARG A 87 9.12 -2.38 0.05
CA ARG A 87 8.62 -2.48 -1.34
C ARG A 87 9.68 -2.97 -2.30
N SER A 88 10.95 -2.60 -2.11
CA SER A 88 12.03 -3.17 -2.92
C SER A 88 12.17 -4.67 -2.70
N ALA A 89 12.10 -5.14 -1.45
CA ALA A 89 12.06 -6.56 -1.12
C ALA A 89 10.85 -7.26 -1.77
N GLN A 90 9.67 -6.65 -1.69
CA GLN A 90 8.44 -7.17 -2.31
C GLN A 90 8.61 -7.40 -3.82
N PHE A 91 9.05 -6.37 -4.55
CA PHE A 91 9.17 -6.44 -6.01
C PHE A 91 10.33 -7.36 -6.44
N ALA A 92 11.45 -7.36 -5.71
CA ALA A 92 12.57 -8.24 -5.98
C ALA A 92 12.18 -9.72 -5.90
N VAL A 93 11.48 -10.11 -4.83
CA VAL A 93 11.03 -11.50 -4.64
C VAL A 93 9.92 -11.84 -5.62
N PHE A 94 8.97 -10.93 -5.85
CA PHE A 94 7.91 -11.13 -6.82
C PHE A 94 8.47 -11.44 -8.22
N GLU A 95 9.36 -10.59 -8.75
CA GLU A 95 9.92 -10.78 -10.09
C GLU A 95 10.81 -12.02 -10.18
N SER A 96 11.63 -12.29 -9.15
CA SER A 96 12.48 -13.49 -9.10
C SER A 96 11.65 -14.77 -9.15
N VAL A 97 10.61 -14.85 -8.32
CA VAL A 97 9.72 -16.02 -8.24
C VAL A 97 8.88 -16.12 -9.50
N TYR A 98 8.38 -15.01 -10.04
CA TYR A 98 7.60 -15.00 -11.28
C TYR A 98 8.43 -15.46 -12.49
N THR A 99 9.71 -15.03 -12.61
CA THR A 99 10.61 -15.52 -13.68
C THR A 99 10.86 -17.02 -13.54
N LYS A 100 11.21 -17.48 -12.34
CA LYS A 100 11.48 -18.91 -12.11
C LYS A 100 10.24 -19.78 -12.30
N ALA A 101 9.07 -19.30 -11.89
CA ALA A 101 7.80 -20.00 -12.11
C ALA A 101 7.44 -20.06 -13.61
N ALA A 102 7.76 -19.01 -14.38
CA ALA A 102 7.59 -19.02 -15.83
C ALA A 102 8.53 -20.03 -16.52
N GLU A 103 9.80 -20.11 -16.10
CA GLU A 103 10.77 -21.12 -16.59
C GLU A 103 10.29 -22.56 -16.30
N LEU A 104 9.63 -22.78 -15.16
CA LEU A 104 9.05 -24.07 -14.76
C LEU A 104 7.71 -24.39 -15.47
N GLY A 105 7.25 -23.53 -16.38
CA GLY A 105 6.00 -23.72 -17.12
C GLY A 105 4.72 -23.44 -16.32
N TRP A 106 4.81 -22.90 -15.11
CA TRP A 106 3.65 -22.55 -14.28
C TRP A 106 2.86 -21.34 -14.81
N ASP A 107 3.37 -20.68 -15.83
CA ASP A 107 2.63 -19.66 -16.60
C ASP A 107 1.53 -20.28 -17.49
N GLN A 108 1.70 -21.54 -17.90
CA GLN A 108 0.70 -22.28 -18.70
C GLN A 108 -0.37 -22.94 -17.84
N ALA A 109 -0.10 -23.15 -16.54
CA ALA A 109 -1.05 -23.67 -15.58
C ALA A 109 -2.03 -22.55 -15.18
N LYS A 110 -3.08 -22.37 -16.00
CA LYS A 110 -4.16 -21.41 -15.77
C LYS A 110 -5.19 -22.00 -14.80
N ILE A 111 -5.61 -21.22 -13.81
CA ILE A 111 -6.64 -21.65 -12.86
C ILE A 111 -8.00 -21.65 -13.59
N PRO A 112 -8.71 -22.79 -13.69
CA PRO A 112 -10.03 -22.83 -14.32
C PRO A 112 -11.01 -21.89 -13.61
N CYS A 113 -11.94 -21.29 -14.35
CA CYS A 113 -12.95 -20.31 -13.88
C CYS A 113 -12.46 -18.91 -13.46
N THR A 114 -11.17 -18.57 -13.60
CA THR A 114 -10.62 -17.25 -13.21
C THR A 114 -10.31 -16.31 -14.38
N GLY A 115 -10.79 -16.61 -15.60
CA GLY A 115 -10.45 -15.83 -16.80
C GLY A 115 -8.98 -16.00 -17.24
N GLY A 116 -8.30 -17.05 -16.74
CA GLY A 116 -6.99 -17.49 -17.18
C GLY A 116 -5.83 -17.21 -16.21
N LEU A 117 -6.08 -16.71 -14.99
CA LEU A 117 -5.04 -16.40 -13.99
C LEU A 117 -3.98 -17.51 -13.85
N ALA A 118 -2.71 -17.17 -13.96
CA ALA A 118 -1.60 -18.13 -13.91
C ALA A 118 -1.19 -18.41 -12.46
N TRP A 119 -0.91 -19.68 -12.15
CA TRP A 119 -0.36 -20.05 -10.84
C TRP A 119 0.96 -19.33 -10.53
N ALA A 120 1.75 -19.02 -11.56
CA ALA A 120 2.97 -18.21 -11.43
C ALA A 120 2.70 -16.84 -10.77
N THR A 121 1.64 -16.13 -11.16
CA THR A 121 1.29 -14.81 -10.60
C THR A 121 0.87 -14.92 -9.13
N VAL A 122 0.09 -15.94 -8.80
CA VAL A 122 -0.38 -16.18 -7.42
C VAL A 122 0.80 -16.54 -6.51
N ALA A 123 1.64 -17.49 -6.94
CA ALA A 123 2.82 -17.90 -6.19
C ALA A 123 3.79 -16.73 -5.98
N ALA A 124 4.09 -15.96 -7.04
CA ALA A 124 4.92 -14.76 -6.95
C ALA A 124 4.31 -13.70 -6.04
N GLY A 125 2.98 -13.47 -6.14
CA GLY A 125 2.24 -12.54 -5.30
C GLY A 125 2.32 -12.89 -3.82
N VAL A 126 2.12 -14.16 -3.47
CA VAL A 126 2.25 -14.66 -2.11
C VAL A 126 3.69 -14.52 -1.62
N CYS A 127 4.68 -15.02 -2.35
CA CYS A 127 6.09 -14.93 -1.95
C CYS A 127 6.57 -13.48 -1.78
N GLY A 128 6.19 -12.60 -2.72
CA GLY A 128 6.50 -11.17 -2.64
C GLY A 128 5.82 -10.50 -1.43
N ALA A 129 4.56 -10.84 -1.15
CA ALA A 129 3.85 -10.32 0.02
C ALA A 129 4.44 -10.84 1.35
N SER A 130 4.89 -12.10 1.38
CA SER A 130 5.57 -12.66 2.56
C SER A 130 6.91 -11.97 2.81
N ALA A 131 7.71 -11.75 1.76
CA ALA A 131 8.98 -11.02 1.86
C ALA A 131 8.74 -9.58 2.37
N ARG A 132 7.73 -8.91 1.84
CA ARG A 132 7.29 -7.60 2.34
C ARG A 132 6.96 -7.66 3.83
N ALA A 133 6.11 -8.59 4.26
CA ALA A 133 5.66 -8.67 5.65
C ALA A 133 6.83 -8.89 6.63
N VAL A 134 7.79 -9.76 6.28
CA VAL A 134 8.98 -10.03 7.12
C VAL A 134 9.84 -8.78 7.31
N VAL A 135 9.93 -7.92 6.28
CA VAL A 135 10.70 -6.68 6.32
C VAL A 135 9.91 -5.53 6.93
N GLU A 136 8.60 -5.47 6.70
CA GLU A 136 7.70 -4.40 7.15
C GLU A 136 7.47 -4.46 8.66
N SER A 137 7.31 -5.65 9.26
CA SER A 137 7.00 -5.80 10.68
C SER A 137 8.00 -5.14 11.64
N PRO A 138 9.32 -5.35 11.56
CA PRO A 138 10.26 -4.67 12.47
C PRO A 138 10.26 -3.15 12.29
N ILE A 139 10.07 -2.67 11.05
CA ILE A 139 10.03 -1.23 10.73
C ILE A 139 8.75 -0.59 11.31
N GLU A 140 7.61 -1.26 11.18
CA GLU A 140 6.35 -0.81 11.77
C GLU A 140 6.40 -0.86 13.29
N TYR A 141 6.96 -1.91 13.89
CA TYR A 141 7.17 -2.00 15.34
C TYR A 141 8.01 -0.84 15.86
N ALA A 142 9.16 -0.57 15.22
CA ALA A 142 10.03 0.55 15.60
C ALA A 142 9.31 1.90 15.46
N LYS A 143 8.52 2.08 14.39
CA LYS A 143 7.72 3.29 14.19
C LYS A 143 6.68 3.48 15.30
N VAL A 144 5.93 2.43 15.64
CA VAL A 144 4.90 2.48 16.69
C VAL A 144 5.52 2.75 18.05
N LYS A 145 6.60 2.04 18.42
CA LYS A 145 7.30 2.25 19.71
C LYS A 145 7.85 3.67 19.85
N ARG A 146 8.38 4.22 18.75
CA ARG A 146 8.81 5.62 18.71
C ARG A 146 7.65 6.60 18.90
N GLN A 147 6.47 6.30 18.35
CA GLN A 147 5.29 7.14 18.53
C GLN A 147 4.68 7.06 19.94
N THR A 148 4.77 5.90 20.59
CA THR A 148 4.26 5.70 21.96
C THR A 148 5.26 6.05 23.05
N GLY A 149 6.49 6.45 22.70
CA GLY A 149 7.55 6.79 23.64
C GLY A 149 8.09 5.59 24.44
N GLN A 150 7.80 4.36 24.01
CA GLN A 150 8.26 3.14 24.68
C GLN A 150 9.63 2.71 24.15
N MET A 151 10.46 2.11 25.02
CA MET A 151 11.71 1.48 24.58
C MET A 151 11.40 0.29 23.67
N TRP A 152 12.06 0.23 22.52
CA TRP A 152 11.93 -0.85 21.55
C TRP A 152 12.85 -2.00 21.94
N ARG A 153 12.35 -3.23 21.88
CA ARG A 153 13.13 -4.46 22.15
C ARG A 153 13.21 -5.30 20.89
N VAL A 154 14.41 -5.75 20.52
CA VAL A 154 14.64 -6.53 19.29
C VAL A 154 13.92 -7.89 19.34
N SER A 155 13.81 -8.50 20.53
CA SER A 155 13.07 -9.75 20.73
C SER A 155 11.58 -9.64 20.41
N GLU A 156 11.02 -8.43 20.42
CA GLU A 156 9.61 -8.14 20.16
C GLU A 156 9.38 -7.58 18.75
N ALA A 157 10.40 -7.53 17.89
CA ALA A 157 10.30 -6.87 16.58
C ALA A 157 9.23 -7.48 15.65
N TYR A 158 8.86 -8.74 15.85
CA TYR A 158 7.81 -9.44 15.12
C TYR A 158 6.48 -9.53 15.88
N GLN A 159 6.32 -8.79 16.97
CA GLN A 159 5.08 -8.76 17.73
C GLN A 159 3.92 -8.24 16.85
N GLY A 160 2.93 -9.10 16.62
CA GLY A 160 1.79 -8.80 15.75
C GLY A 160 1.93 -9.28 14.29
N PHE A 161 3.05 -9.92 13.93
CA PHE A 161 3.28 -10.48 12.59
C PHE A 161 2.12 -11.40 12.14
N PHE A 162 1.65 -12.29 13.00
CA PHE A 162 0.56 -13.21 12.67
C PHE A 162 -0.79 -12.54 12.38
N MET A 163 -1.04 -11.34 12.93
CA MET A 163 -2.23 -10.55 12.60
C MET A 163 -2.03 -9.69 11.35
N GLN A 164 -0.80 -9.21 11.12
CA GLN A 164 -0.43 -8.42 9.95
C GLN A 164 -0.36 -9.26 8.68
N TYR A 165 0.17 -10.47 8.76
CA TYR A 165 0.51 -11.32 7.63
C TYR A 165 -0.71 -11.67 6.75
N PRO A 166 -1.86 -12.17 7.28
CA PRO A 166 -3.02 -12.48 6.46
C PRO A 166 -3.60 -11.24 5.78
N ARG A 167 -3.59 -10.09 6.47
CA ARG A 167 -4.03 -8.81 5.90
C ARG A 167 -3.16 -8.40 4.72
N THR A 168 -1.83 -8.43 4.89
CA THR A 168 -0.89 -8.03 3.84
C THR A 168 -0.92 -8.99 2.66
N VAL A 169 -0.91 -10.30 2.90
CA VAL A 169 -0.97 -11.31 1.84
C VAL A 169 -2.31 -11.26 1.10
N GLY A 170 -3.43 -11.18 1.82
CA GLY A 170 -4.76 -11.10 1.20
C GLY A 170 -4.93 -9.86 0.32
N MET A 171 -4.52 -8.68 0.81
CA MET A 171 -4.58 -7.43 0.06
C MET A 171 -3.70 -7.47 -1.19
N MET A 172 -2.45 -7.93 -1.05
CA MET A 172 -1.51 -7.92 -2.15
C MET A 172 -1.89 -8.95 -3.21
N THR A 173 -2.31 -10.16 -2.81
CA THR A 173 -2.82 -11.17 -3.74
C THR A 173 -4.02 -10.62 -4.51
N PHE A 174 -4.96 -9.94 -3.85
CA PHE A 174 -6.08 -9.28 -4.55
C PHE A 174 -5.59 -8.25 -5.58
N ILE A 175 -4.67 -7.36 -5.20
CA ILE A 175 -4.15 -6.32 -6.10
C ILE A 175 -3.42 -6.93 -7.30
N PHE A 176 -2.52 -7.89 -7.07
CA PHE A 176 -1.75 -8.52 -8.16
C PHE A 176 -2.65 -9.32 -9.09
N CYS A 177 -3.62 -10.08 -8.54
CA CYS A 177 -4.59 -10.81 -9.36
C CYS A 177 -5.45 -9.84 -10.18
N ALA A 178 -5.94 -8.74 -9.59
CA ALA A 178 -6.75 -7.76 -10.29
C ALA A 178 -5.96 -7.02 -11.39
N VAL A 179 -4.70 -6.65 -11.14
CA VAL A 179 -3.82 -6.05 -12.17
C VAL A 179 -3.54 -7.05 -13.29
N ASP A 180 -3.28 -8.32 -12.98
CA ASP A 180 -3.05 -9.35 -14.00
C ASP A 180 -4.30 -9.61 -14.85
N SER A 181 -5.49 -9.60 -14.24
CA SER A 181 -6.76 -9.65 -14.96
C SER A 181 -6.92 -8.47 -15.94
N VAL A 182 -6.66 -7.23 -15.48
CA VAL A 182 -6.72 -6.05 -16.36
C VAL A 182 -5.69 -6.12 -17.49
N ARG A 183 -4.48 -6.61 -17.21
CA ARG A 183 -3.45 -6.84 -18.23
C ARG A 183 -3.95 -7.77 -19.34
N ARG A 184 -4.59 -8.88 -18.97
CA ARG A 184 -5.09 -9.88 -19.93
C ARG A 184 -6.25 -9.35 -20.76
N TRP A 185 -7.17 -8.63 -20.14
CA TRP A 185 -8.33 -8.04 -20.83
C TRP A 185 -7.93 -6.95 -21.84
N THR A 186 -6.74 -6.38 -21.69
CA THR A 186 -6.25 -5.28 -22.53
C THR A 186 -5.07 -5.70 -23.40
N ASP A 187 -4.76 -7.01 -23.50
CA ASP A 187 -3.57 -7.56 -24.19
C ASP A 187 -2.25 -6.83 -23.83
N GLY A 188 -2.19 -6.28 -22.61
CA GLY A 188 -1.07 -5.46 -22.14
C GLY A 188 -0.97 -4.06 -22.73
N GLU A 189 -1.81 -3.67 -23.69
CA GLU A 189 -1.85 -2.32 -24.29
C GLU A 189 -2.09 -1.22 -23.24
N ALA A 190 -3.00 -1.46 -22.29
CA ALA A 190 -3.27 -0.52 -21.21
C ALA A 190 -2.06 -0.34 -20.27
N LEU A 191 -1.24 -1.37 -20.10
CA LEU A 191 -0.02 -1.26 -19.30
C LEU A 191 1.17 -0.68 -20.08
N LYS A 192 1.02 -0.35 -21.38
CA LYS A 192 2.07 0.34 -22.16
C LYS A 192 1.95 1.87 -22.12
N LYS A 193 0.78 2.44 -21.83
CA LYS A 193 0.65 3.92 -21.77
C LYS A 193 0.60 4.41 -20.32
N PRO A 194 1.33 5.50 -19.98
CA PRO A 194 1.46 5.97 -18.61
C PRO A 194 0.11 6.36 -17.98
N GLN A 195 -0.81 6.95 -18.74
CA GLN A 195 -2.15 7.30 -18.26
C GLN A 195 -2.98 6.09 -17.82
N TYR A 196 -2.93 4.99 -18.58
CA TYR A 196 -3.69 3.79 -18.25
C TYR A 196 -3.04 3.01 -17.11
N GLN A 197 -1.71 2.99 -17.03
CA GLN A 197 -1.00 2.44 -15.87
C GLN A 197 -1.41 3.14 -14.57
N PHE A 198 -1.48 4.48 -14.60
CA PHE A 198 -1.89 5.28 -13.46
C PHE A 198 -3.30 4.91 -13.00
N VAL A 199 -4.26 4.85 -13.94
CA VAL A 199 -5.66 4.53 -13.63
C VAL A 199 -5.82 3.08 -13.15
N THR A 200 -5.14 2.12 -13.79
CA THR A 200 -5.21 0.70 -13.40
C THR A 200 -4.64 0.49 -12.00
N TRP A 201 -3.41 0.93 -11.74
CA TRP A 201 -2.77 0.72 -10.44
C TRP A 201 -3.44 1.54 -9.33
N GLY A 202 -3.82 2.78 -9.62
CA GLY A 202 -4.57 3.62 -8.69
C GLY A 202 -5.94 3.02 -8.37
N GLY A 203 -6.70 2.62 -9.41
CA GLY A 203 -8.05 2.10 -9.29
C GLY A 203 -8.12 0.75 -8.58
N VAL A 204 -7.26 -0.21 -8.96
CA VAL A 204 -7.20 -1.52 -8.30
C VAL A 204 -6.80 -1.38 -6.83
N SER A 205 -5.81 -0.52 -6.54
CA SER A 205 -5.41 -0.24 -5.15
C SER A 205 -6.54 0.41 -4.35
N MET A 206 -7.32 1.29 -4.97
CA MET A 206 -8.49 1.94 -4.35
C MET A 206 -9.59 0.92 -4.03
N LEU A 207 -9.88 -0.01 -4.96
CA LEU A 207 -10.87 -1.08 -4.72
C LEU A 207 -10.43 -2.01 -3.58
N GLY A 208 -9.16 -2.42 -3.56
CA GLY A 208 -8.62 -3.23 -2.46
C GLY A 208 -8.68 -2.49 -1.12
N PHE A 209 -8.45 -1.18 -1.13
CA PHE A 209 -8.59 -0.33 0.04
C PHE A 209 -10.04 -0.24 0.54
N TRP A 210 -11.03 -0.17 -0.36
CA TRP A 210 -12.45 -0.14 0.01
C TRP A 210 -12.91 -1.41 0.73
N VAL A 211 -12.39 -2.57 0.32
CA VAL A 211 -12.68 -3.87 0.96
C VAL A 211 -12.11 -3.93 2.39
N ILE A 212 -10.93 -3.35 2.61
CA ILE A 212 -10.21 -3.42 3.88
C ILE A 212 -10.62 -2.30 4.84
N TRP A 213 -11.13 -1.19 4.31
CA TRP A 213 -11.48 0.01 5.08
C TRP A 213 -12.37 -0.25 6.30
N PRO A 214 -13.45 -1.07 6.25
CA PRO A 214 -14.26 -1.36 7.43
C PRO A 214 -13.47 -2.02 8.57
N LEU A 215 -12.53 -2.92 8.23
CA LEU A 215 -11.68 -3.59 9.21
C LEU A 215 -10.66 -2.62 9.82
N GLU A 216 -10.13 -1.69 9.02
CA GLU A 216 -9.25 -0.62 9.51
C GLU A 216 -9.99 0.36 10.43
N THR A 217 -11.20 0.78 10.08
CA THR A 217 -12.04 1.64 10.92
C THR A 217 -12.32 0.98 12.26
N LEU A 218 -12.66 -0.31 12.27
CA LEU A 218 -12.88 -1.07 13.50
C LEU A 218 -11.61 -1.19 14.35
N LYS A 219 -10.46 -1.51 13.74
CA LYS A 219 -9.16 -1.57 14.43
C LYS A 219 -8.81 -0.23 15.06
N ASN A 220 -8.97 0.87 14.31
CA ASN A 220 -8.66 2.21 14.79
C ASN A 220 -9.55 2.61 15.97
N GLN A 221 -10.84 2.22 15.97
CA GLN A 221 -11.73 2.43 17.10
C GLN A 221 -11.30 1.62 18.34
N VAL A 222 -10.88 0.37 18.16
CA VAL A 222 -10.37 -0.47 19.26
C VAL A 222 -9.11 0.14 19.87
N GLN A 223 -8.20 0.63 19.03
CA GLN A 223 -6.95 1.24 19.47
C GLN A 223 -7.12 2.65 20.08
N ALA A 224 -8.09 3.43 19.61
CA ALA A 224 -8.40 4.74 20.15
C ALA A 224 -9.10 4.69 21.52
N GLY A 225 -9.52 3.49 21.98
CA GLY A 225 -10.18 3.33 23.27
C GLY A 225 -11.50 4.11 23.37
N THR A 226 -12.24 4.26 22.25
CA THR A 226 -13.51 4.98 22.23
C THR A 226 -14.46 4.39 23.27
N ALA A 227 -14.67 5.13 24.34
CA ALA A 227 -15.67 4.84 25.34
C ALA A 227 -17.05 5.07 24.72
N VAL A 228 -17.79 4.00 24.52
CA VAL A 228 -19.25 4.11 24.35
C VAL A 228 -19.78 4.38 25.76
N GLU A 229 -20.56 5.45 25.93
CA GLU A 229 -21.09 5.86 27.24
C GLU A 229 -21.63 4.64 28.01
N GLY A 230 -21.06 4.40 29.20
CA GLY A 230 -21.49 3.33 30.11
C GLY A 230 -20.78 1.97 29.98
N THR A 231 -19.78 1.78 29.10
CA THR A 231 -19.02 0.50 29.02
C THR A 231 -17.51 0.70 28.93
N THR A 232 -16.75 0.06 29.83
CA THR A 232 -15.27 0.05 29.86
C THR A 232 -14.64 -0.76 28.72
N ALA A 233 -15.39 -1.68 28.10
CA ALA A 233 -14.98 -2.43 26.92
C ALA A 233 -16.16 -2.66 25.95
N PRO A 234 -16.48 -1.70 25.06
CA PRO A 234 -17.64 -1.82 24.18
C PRO A 234 -17.44 -2.92 23.13
N THR A 235 -18.47 -3.75 22.96
CA THR A 235 -18.52 -4.86 21.99
C THR A 235 -18.50 -4.31 20.56
N LEU A 236 -17.99 -5.09 19.59
CA LEU A 236 -17.96 -4.71 18.16
C LEU A 236 -19.30 -4.16 17.64
N ARG A 237 -20.43 -4.77 18.03
CA ARG A 237 -21.78 -4.32 17.64
C ARG A 237 -22.13 -2.93 18.19
N GLN A 238 -21.74 -2.62 19.43
CA GLN A 238 -21.98 -1.31 20.05
C GLN A 238 -21.16 -0.21 19.38
N ARG A 239 -19.93 -0.52 18.95
CA ARG A 239 -19.08 0.41 18.19
C ARG A 239 -19.65 0.70 16.80
N VAL A 240 -20.19 -0.30 16.11
CA VAL A 240 -20.86 -0.13 14.81
C VAL A 240 -22.15 0.70 14.96
N ALA A 241 -22.93 0.46 16.02
CA ALA A 241 -24.12 1.25 16.31
C ALA A 241 -23.77 2.72 16.62
N TYR A 242 -22.72 2.97 17.42
CA TYR A 242 -22.21 4.31 17.72
C TYR A 242 -21.80 5.09 16.46
N LEU A 243 -21.24 4.40 15.46
CA LEU A 243 -20.85 5.03 14.19
C LEU A 243 -22.03 5.37 13.27
N GLY A 244 -23.26 5.00 13.62
CA GLY A 244 -24.44 5.15 12.77
C GLY A 244 -24.70 3.95 11.84
N GLY A 245 -24.26 2.75 12.25
CA GLY A 245 -24.47 1.51 11.51
C GLY A 245 -23.37 1.17 10.49
N PRO A 246 -23.62 0.22 9.58
CA PRO A 246 -22.61 -0.29 8.64
C PRO A 246 -22.09 0.77 7.65
N LEU A 247 -22.90 1.78 7.31
CA LEU A 247 -22.46 2.91 6.49
C LEU A 247 -21.51 3.86 7.24
N GLY A 248 -21.63 3.91 8.58
CA GLY A 248 -20.72 4.65 9.45
C GLY A 248 -19.27 4.16 9.40
N LEU A 249 -19.06 2.87 9.05
CA LEU A 249 -17.72 2.27 8.90
C LEU A 249 -16.94 2.85 7.70
N TYR A 250 -17.63 3.44 6.74
CA TYR A 250 -17.06 4.08 5.56
C TYR A 250 -16.79 5.58 5.74
N ARG A 251 -17.04 6.15 6.93
CA ARG A 251 -16.69 7.55 7.22
C ARG A 251 -15.18 7.76 7.03
N GLY A 252 -14.82 8.80 6.25
CA GLY A 252 -13.43 9.13 5.95
C GLY A 252 -12.81 8.34 4.78
N ILE A 253 -13.58 7.50 4.07
CA ILE A 253 -13.05 6.73 2.94
C ILE A 253 -12.57 7.61 1.78
N LEU A 254 -13.20 8.76 1.54
CA LEU A 254 -12.90 9.65 0.42
C LEU A 254 -11.46 10.20 0.44
N PRO A 255 -10.96 10.82 1.53
CA PRO A 255 -9.55 11.25 1.62
C PRO A 255 -8.58 10.06 1.62
N GLY A 256 -8.98 8.92 2.17
CA GLY A 256 -8.22 7.66 2.08
C GLY A 256 -8.03 7.21 0.64
N SER A 257 -9.12 7.22 -0.14
CA SER A 257 -9.19 6.76 -1.52
C SER A 257 -8.37 7.63 -2.46
N ILE A 258 -8.51 8.96 -2.35
CA ILE A 258 -7.73 9.91 -3.15
C ILE A 258 -6.23 9.71 -2.90
N SER A 259 -5.84 9.61 -1.62
CA SER A 259 -4.46 9.35 -1.22
C SER A 259 -3.93 8.02 -1.78
N VAL A 260 -4.70 6.93 -1.68
CA VAL A 260 -4.36 5.60 -2.20
C VAL A 260 -4.22 5.60 -3.71
N PHE A 261 -5.16 6.24 -4.40
CA PHE A 261 -5.20 6.31 -5.86
C PHE A 261 -3.98 7.08 -6.39
N LEU A 262 -3.73 8.29 -5.87
CA LEU A 262 -2.62 9.14 -6.30
C LEU A 262 -1.26 8.49 -6.03
N ARG A 263 -1.03 7.97 -4.82
CA ARG A 263 0.31 7.42 -4.46
C ARG A 263 0.66 6.16 -5.24
N ASN A 264 -0.29 5.26 -5.48
CA ASN A 264 -0.02 4.02 -6.18
C ASN A 264 -0.02 4.21 -7.69
N GLY A 265 -0.88 5.08 -8.22
CA GLY A 265 -0.88 5.43 -9.65
C GLY A 265 0.42 6.13 -10.07
N THR A 266 0.85 7.16 -9.33
CA THR A 266 2.11 7.89 -9.64
C THR A 266 3.33 6.98 -9.52
N ALA A 267 3.43 6.20 -8.44
CA ALA A 267 4.55 5.29 -8.22
C ALA A 267 4.65 4.22 -9.32
N ALA A 268 3.51 3.72 -9.84
CA ALA A 268 3.50 2.77 -10.94
C ALA A 268 4.03 3.37 -12.26
N VAL A 269 3.69 4.63 -12.56
CA VAL A 269 4.19 5.33 -13.75
C VAL A 269 5.70 5.55 -13.65
N VAL A 270 6.18 6.04 -12.51
CA VAL A 270 7.62 6.25 -12.27
C VAL A 270 8.39 4.93 -12.38
N MET A 271 7.85 3.87 -11.77
CA MET A 271 8.45 2.53 -11.85
C MET A 271 8.51 2.03 -13.30
N SER A 272 7.44 2.20 -14.08
CA SER A 272 7.44 1.78 -15.49
C SER A 272 8.41 2.60 -16.33
N PHE A 273 8.56 3.89 -16.06
CA PHE A 273 9.53 4.73 -16.76
C PHE A 273 10.96 4.27 -16.45
N ALA A 274 11.25 3.99 -15.17
CA ALA A 274 12.54 3.45 -14.75
C ALA A 274 12.83 2.08 -15.40
N GLN A 275 11.85 1.19 -15.47
CA GLN A 275 12.00 -0.11 -16.15
C GLN A 275 12.33 0.06 -17.63
N ARG A 276 11.65 0.96 -18.35
CA ARG A 276 11.95 1.23 -19.77
C ARG A 276 13.35 1.78 -19.98
N LYS A 277 13.76 2.74 -19.15
CA LYS A 277 15.12 3.28 -19.17
C LYS A 277 16.18 2.19 -18.97
N ILE A 278 15.93 1.24 -18.07
CA ILE A 278 16.85 0.12 -17.81
C ILE A 278 16.92 -0.81 -19.03
N THR A 279 15.79 -1.10 -19.69
CA THR A 279 15.75 -1.87 -20.94
C THR A 279 16.49 -1.13 -22.07
N GLU A 280 16.28 0.18 -22.25
CA GLU A 280 16.97 1.01 -23.25
C GLU A 280 18.49 1.02 -23.06
N LEU A 281 18.95 0.93 -21.81
CA LEU A 281 20.38 0.86 -21.46
C LEU A 281 20.98 -0.54 -21.66
N GLY A 282 20.20 -1.53 -22.12
CA GLY A 282 20.67 -2.89 -22.36
C GLY A 282 21.04 -3.67 -21.10
N LEU A 283 20.55 -3.21 -19.93
CA LEU A 283 20.79 -3.85 -18.63
C LEU A 283 19.82 -5.01 -18.37
N ARG A 284 18.88 -5.25 -19.28
CA ARG A 284 17.84 -6.29 -19.21
C ARG A 284 18.04 -7.35 -20.27
#